data_AF-A0A529M722-F1
#
_entry.id   AF-A0A529M722-F1
#
_cell.length_a   1.000
_cell.length_b   1.000
_cell.length_c   1.000
_cell.angle_alpha   90.00
_cell.angle_beta   90.00
_cell.angle_gamma   90.00
#
_symmetry.space_group_name_H-M   'P 1'
#
loop_
_entity.id
_entity.type
_entity.pdbx_description
1 polymer ?
#
loop_
_entity_poly.entity_id
_entity_poly.type
_entity_poly.pdbx_seq_one_letter_code
_entity_poly.pdbx_strand_id
1 'polypeptide(L)' 'MMQLTLDQATGLCRMAALGAGANEEAAQSLTASIIAAEAEGLSTVGLSHFIDYLEALEA' A
#
# COMPACT_ATOMS: atom_id res chain seq x y z
N MET A 1 -1.49 -5.93 -19.78
CA MET A 1 -2.00 -5.32 -18.53
C MET A 1 -1.77 -6.33 -17.43
N MET A 2 -1.12 -5.93 -16.34
CA MET A 2 -0.87 -6.83 -15.20
C MET A 2 -2.05 -6.71 -14.24
N GLN A 3 -2.59 -7.84 -13.78
CA GLN A 3 -3.66 -7.90 -12.79
C GLN A 3 -3.13 -8.66 -11.57
N LEU A 4 -3.33 -8.09 -10.39
CA LEU A 4 -3.01 -8.71 -9.11
C LEU A 4 -4.30 -9.03 -8.39
N THR A 5 -4.32 -10.13 -7.63
CA THR A 5 -5.35 -10.36 -6.64
C THR A 5 -5.19 -9.39 -5.46
N LEU A 6 -6.24 -9.16 -4.67
CA LEU A 6 -6.14 -8.33 -3.47
C LEU A 6 -5.10 -8.86 -2.48
N ASP A 7 -4.97 -10.19 -2.36
CA ASP A 7 -3.95 -10.81 -1.50
C ASP A 7 -2.52 -10.53 -2.01
N GLN A 8 -2.30 -10.60 -3.33
CA GLN A 8 -1.01 -10.26 -3.93
C GLN A 8 -0.69 -8.78 -3.74
N ALA A 9 -1.67 -7.90 -3.95
CA ALA A 9 -1.51 -6.46 -3.73
C ALA A 9 -1.21 -6.15 -2.26
N THR A 10 -1.89 -6.83 -1.32
CA THR A 10 -1.66 -6.71 0.13
C THR A 10 -0.23 -7.10 0.48
N GLY A 11 0.24 -8.26 0.00
CA GLY A 11 1.60 -8.71 0.23
C GLY A 11 2.65 -7.74 -0.32
N LEU A 12 2.41 -7.21 -1.53
CA LEU A 12 3.31 -6.26 -2.18
C LEU A 12 3.37 -4.93 -1.41
N CYS A 13 2.22 -4.37 -1.03
CA CYS A 13 2.15 -3.11 -0.29
C CYS A 13 2.85 -3.22 1.06
N ARG A 14 2.62 -4.33 1.79
CA ARG A 14 3.28 -4.54 3.08
C ARG A 14 4.80 -4.61 2.93
N MET A 15 5.30 -5.37 1.95
CA MET A 15 6.75 -5.44 1.70
C MET A 15 7.33 -4.09 1.31
N ALA A 16 6.63 -3.31 0.48
CA ALA A 16 7.07 -1.98 0.08
C ALA A 16 7.12 -1.00 1.26
N ALA A 17 6.08 -0.98 2.10
CA ALA A 17 6.04 -0.12 3.29
C ALA A 17 7.17 -0.45 4.28
N LEU A 18 7.40 -1.74 4.56
CA LEU A 18 8.52 -2.18 5.39
C LEU A 18 9.87 -1.81 4.75
N GLY A 19 10.01 -1.99 3.44
CA GLY A 19 11.22 -1.62 2.69
C GLY A 19 11.51 -0.12 2.70
N ALA A 20 10.47 0.71 2.77
CA ALA A 20 10.57 2.17 2.90
C ALA A 20 10.82 2.65 4.34
N GLY A 21 10.96 1.73 5.31
CA GLY A 21 11.29 2.08 6.70
C GLY A 21 10.11 2.11 7.67
N ALA A 22 8.90 1.72 7.24
CA ALA A 22 7.79 1.55 8.17
C ALA A 22 8.08 0.42 9.18
N ASN A 23 7.60 0.58 10.41
CA ASN A 23 7.50 -0.54 11.34
C ASN A 23 6.30 -1.45 10.98
N GLU A 24 6.21 -2.62 11.61
CA GLU A 24 5.19 -3.63 11.33
C GLU A 24 3.75 -3.12 11.49
N GLU A 25 3.48 -2.35 12.55
CA GLU A 25 2.15 -1.80 12.83
C GLU A 25 1.75 -0.76 11.77
N ALA A 26 2.65 0.14 11.42
CA ALA A 26 2.44 1.15 10.39
C ALA A 26 2.27 0.52 9.01
N ALA A 27 3.12 -0.46 8.66
CA ALA A 27 3.03 -1.19 7.40
C ALA A 27 1.69 -1.94 7.26
N GLN A 28 1.22 -2.57 8.34
CA GLN A 28 -0.08 -3.23 8.36
C GLN A 28 -1.23 -2.23 8.20
N SER A 29 -1.22 -1.15 8.98
CA SER A 29 -2.26 -0.12 8.95
C SER A 29 -2.36 0.55 7.57
N LEU A 30 -1.23 0.96 7.00
CA LEU A 30 -1.14 1.58 5.69
C LEU A 30 -1.57 0.63 4.57
N THR A 31 -1.12 -0.63 4.62
CA THR A 31 -1.53 -1.63 3.62
C THR A 31 -3.05 -1.84 3.65
N ALA A 32 -3.64 -1.97 4.85
CA ALA A 32 -5.07 -2.20 4.98
C ALA A 32 -5.91 -1.04 4.41
N SER A 33 -5.50 0.21 4.66
CA SER A 33 -6.23 1.38 4.15
C SER A 33 -6.15 1.48 2.62
N ILE A 34 -4.97 1.28 2.03
CA ILE A 34 -4.75 1.33 0.58
C ILE A 34 -5.54 0.25 -0.15
N ILE A 35 -5.51 -0.98 0.36
CA ILE A 35 -6.23 -2.10 -0.26
C ILE A 35 -7.74 -1.94 -0.15
N ALA A 36 -8.24 -1.42 0.97
CA ALA A 36 -9.66 -1.10 1.12
C ALA A 36 -10.11 -0.03 0.11
N ALA A 37 -9.34 1.05 -0.03
CA ALA A 37 -9.61 2.10 -1.02
C ALA A 37 -9.61 1.56 -2.45
N GLU A 38 -8.64 0.70 -2.80
CA GLU A 38 -8.56 0.09 -4.14
C GLU A 38 -9.76 -0.83 -4.41
N ALA A 39 -10.16 -1.65 -3.42
CA ALA A 39 -11.32 -2.53 -3.53
C ALA A 39 -12.65 -1.78 -3.68
N GLU A 40 -12.75 -0.58 -3.13
CA GLU A 40 -13.90 0.32 -3.29
C GLU A 40 -13.85 1.16 -4.58
N GLY A 41 -12.78 1.05 -5.37
CA GLY A 41 -12.59 1.82 -6.60
C GLY A 41 -12.20 3.29 -6.37
N LEU A 42 -11.73 3.63 -5.16
CA LEU A 42 -11.27 4.96 -4.77
C LEU A 42 -9.81 5.16 -5.15
N SER A 43 -9.52 5.17 -6.46
CA SER A 43 -8.15 5.24 -6.99
C SER A 43 -7.37 6.50 -6.57
N THR A 44 -8.04 7.58 -6.18
CA THR A 44 -7.45 8.81 -5.62
C THR A 44 -6.88 8.65 -4.21
N VAL A 45 -7.09 7.51 -3.56
CA VAL A 45 -6.46 7.17 -2.27
C VAL A 45 -6.04 5.70 -2.18
N GLY A 46 -6.16 4.96 -3.30
CA GLY A 46 -5.73 3.57 -3.43
C GLY A 46 -4.26 3.45 -3.86
N LEU A 47 -3.94 2.41 -4.65
CA LEU A 47 -2.57 2.08 -5.04
C LEU A 47 -1.86 3.21 -5.78
N SER A 48 -2.61 4.07 -6.49
CA SER A 48 -2.04 5.19 -7.24
C SER A 48 -1.36 6.25 -6.35
N HIS A 49 -1.84 6.41 -5.11
CA HIS A 49 -1.27 7.33 -4.13
C HIS A 49 -0.35 6.66 -3.12
N PHE A 50 -0.19 5.34 -3.20
CA PHE A 50 0.65 4.60 -2.26
C PHE A 50 2.13 5.00 -2.36
N ILE A 51 2.62 5.35 -3.55
CA ILE A 51 4.01 5.78 -3.76
C ILE A 51 4.34 7.05 -2.94
N ASP A 52 3.42 8.01 -2.89
CA ASP A 52 3.60 9.24 -2.11
C ASP A 52 3.80 8.94 -0.62
N TYR A 53 3.11 7.92 -0.09
CA TYR A 53 3.28 7.48 1.30
C TYR A 53 4.63 6.78 1.53
N LEU A 54 5.13 6.03 0.55
CA LEU A 54 6.44 5.38 0.66
C LEU A 54 7.58 6.41 0.67
N GLU A 55 7.52 7.40 -0.22
CA GLU A 55 8.52 8.48 -0.26
C GLU A 55 8.56 9.27 1.06
N ALA A 56 7.40 9.48 1.69
CA ALA A 56 7.32 10.14 2.99
C ALA A 56 7.90 9.31 4.15
N LEU A 57 7.94 7.97 4.03
CA LEU A 57 8.48 7.07 5.05
C LEU A 57 10.01 6.96 4.99
N GLU A 58 10.62 7.18 3.83
CA GLU A 58 12.06 7.09 3.61
C GLU A 58 12.87 8.23 4.27
N ALA A 59 12.20 9.24 4.85
CA ALA A 59 12.76 10.50 5.37
C ALA A 59 13.60 10.38 6.65
#